data_AF-A0A1M7YYS9-F1
#
_entry.id   AF-A0A1M7YYS9-F1
#
_cell.length_a   1.000
_cell.length_b   1.000
_cell.length_c   1.000
_cell.angle_alpha   90.00
_cell.angle_beta   90.00
_cell.angle_gamma   90.00
#
_symmetry.space_group_name_H-M   'P 1'
#
loop_
_entity.id
_entity.type
_entity.pdbx_description
1 polymer ?
#
loop_
_entity_poly.entity_id
_entity_poly.type
_entity_poly.pdbx_seq_one_letter_code
_entity_poly.pdbx_strand_id
1 'polypeptide(L)'
;MQDTRTIHQNYPVPVADNFLQDDVGRLAQAFTAVDADVHLLRQHQATADSRILTLQQDVAHPTAVDIRYTDGRVSGMTETFADGQRTTQYQYDTETNQLTQVDVVFRGSRETTTLNYDNDTLTGLTTKTESVSDR
;
A
#
# COMPACT_ATOMS: atom_id res chain seq x y z
N MET A 1 -34.36 -38.60 8.94
CA MET A 1 -33.65 -37.92 7.85
C MET A 1 -32.68 -36.93 8.46
N GLN A 2 -31.37 -37.10 8.26
CA GLN A 2 -30.40 -36.07 8.61
C GLN A 2 -30.39 -35.05 7.47
N ASP A 3 -30.67 -33.78 7.79
CA ASP A 3 -30.57 -32.67 6.84
C ASP A 3 -29.09 -32.27 6.71
N THR A 4 -28.32 -33.06 5.95
CA THR A 4 -26.90 -32.78 5.71
C THR A 4 -26.76 -31.54 4.83
N ARG A 5 -25.87 -30.63 5.23
CA ARG A 5 -25.67 -29.34 4.56
C ARG A 5 -24.20 -29.10 4.21
N THR A 6 -23.94 -28.24 3.23
CA THR A 6 -22.57 -27.88 2.85
C THR A 6 -21.87 -27.12 3.97
N ILE A 7 -20.57 -27.37 4.15
CA ILE A 7 -19.81 -26.86 5.31
C ILE A 7 -19.56 -25.33 5.30
N HIS A 8 -19.63 -24.69 4.13
CA HIS A 8 -19.26 -23.28 3.98
C HIS A 8 -20.48 -22.35 3.79
N GLN A 9 -21.52 -22.83 3.10
CA GLN A 9 -22.71 -22.02 2.78
C GLN A 9 -24.01 -22.64 3.27
N ASN A 10 -23.93 -23.77 3.99
CA ASN A 10 -25.07 -24.44 4.62
C ASN A 10 -26.20 -24.79 3.64
N TYR A 11 -25.85 -25.09 2.38
CA TYR A 11 -26.82 -25.47 1.36
C TYR A 11 -27.30 -26.91 1.57
N PRO A 12 -28.57 -27.22 1.27
CA PRO A 12 -29.11 -28.57 1.40
C PRO A 12 -28.43 -29.55 0.45
N VAL A 13 -27.99 -30.70 0.96
CA VAL A 13 -27.43 -31.80 0.15
C VAL A 13 -28.54 -32.80 -0.20
N PRO A 14 -28.65 -33.28 -1.46
CA PRO A 14 -29.56 -34.36 -1.81
C PRO A 14 -29.22 -35.65 -1.06
N VAL A 15 -30.22 -36.37 -0.55
CA VAL A 15 -30.03 -37.68 0.10
C VAL A 15 -30.97 -38.71 -0.51
N ALA A 16 -30.52 -39.96 -0.60
CA ALA A 16 -31.21 -41.03 -1.33
C ALA A 16 -32.62 -41.37 -0.80
N ASP A 17 -32.92 -40.99 0.44
CA ASP A 17 -34.20 -41.29 1.11
C ASP A 17 -35.26 -40.19 0.91
N ASN A 18 -34.94 -39.07 0.24
CA ASN A 18 -35.90 -38.00 -0.01
C ASN A 18 -36.86 -38.37 -1.15
N PHE A 19 -38.12 -37.91 -1.06
CA PHE A 19 -39.01 -37.99 -2.20
C PHE A 19 -38.50 -37.07 -3.32
N LEU A 20 -38.48 -37.58 -4.57
CA LEU A 20 -38.02 -36.84 -5.74
C LEU A 20 -38.69 -35.46 -5.89
N GLN A 21 -39.96 -35.33 -5.47
CA GLN A 21 -40.72 -34.08 -5.54
C GLN A 21 -40.20 -33.02 -4.55
N ASP A 22 -39.69 -33.44 -3.39
CA ASP A 22 -39.11 -32.56 -2.38
C ASP A 22 -37.69 -32.14 -2.76
N ASP A 23 -36.92 -33.04 -3.37
CA ASP A 23 -35.56 -32.77 -3.84
C ASP A 23 -35.50 -31.77 -5.00
N VAL A 24 -36.48 -31.81 -5.91
CA VAL A 24 -36.54 -30.87 -7.05
C VAL A 24 -36.65 -29.42 -6.56
N GLY A 25 -37.50 -29.16 -5.55
CA GLY A 25 -37.63 -27.82 -4.96
C GLY A 25 -36.36 -27.35 -4.23
N ARG A 26 -35.73 -28.25 -3.48
CA ARG A 26 -34.50 -27.96 -2.72
C ARG A 26 -33.29 -27.70 -3.64
N LEU A 27 -33.15 -28.49 -4.71
CA LEU A 27 -32.10 -28.31 -5.72
C LEU A 27 -32.28 -27.01 -6.49
N ALA A 28 -33.51 -26.67 -6.89
CA ALA A 28 -33.80 -25.40 -7.55
C ALA A 28 -33.37 -24.21 -6.67
N GLN A 29 -33.69 -24.24 -5.38
CA GLN A 29 -33.26 -23.21 -4.42
C GLN A 29 -31.74 -23.16 -4.25
N ALA A 30 -31.07 -24.31 -4.16
CA ALA A 30 -29.62 -24.37 -4.05
C ALA A 30 -28.92 -23.79 -5.30
N PHE A 31 -29.42 -24.06 -6.51
CA PHE A 31 -28.87 -23.48 -7.73
C PHE A 31 -29.05 -21.97 -7.81
N THR A 32 -30.21 -21.44 -7.40
CA THR A 32 -30.41 -19.98 -7.33
C THR A 32 -29.48 -19.32 -6.31
N ALA A 33 -29.25 -19.96 -5.16
CA ALA A 33 -28.32 -19.45 -4.15
C ALA A 33 -26.87 -19.44 -4.67
N VAL A 34 -26.44 -20.52 -5.34
CA VAL A 34 -25.10 -20.59 -5.96
C VAL A 34 -24.91 -19.53 -7.03
N ASP A 35 -25.92 -19.27 -7.87
CA ASP A 35 -25.83 -18.22 -8.90
C ASP A 35 -25.65 -16.82 -8.28
N ALA A 36 -26.43 -16.50 -7.24
CA ALA A 36 -26.30 -15.25 -6.50
C ALA A 36 -24.92 -15.09 -5.86
N ASP A 37 -24.39 -16.15 -5.25
CA ASP A 37 -23.06 -16.13 -4.62
C ASP A 37 -21.92 -15.99 -5.64
N VAL A 38 -22.03 -16.66 -6.80
CA VAL A 38 -21.08 -16.50 -7.90
C VAL A 38 -21.10 -15.07 -8.44
N HIS A 39 -22.29 -14.46 -8.55
CA HIS A 39 -22.42 -13.06 -8.94
C HIS A 39 -21.74 -12.12 -7.94
N LEU A 40 -21.97 -12.33 -6.64
CA LEU A 40 -21.35 -11.54 -5.57
C LEU A 40 -19.82 -11.68 -5.56
N LEU A 41 -19.31 -12.91 -5.71
CA LEU A 41 -17.86 -13.17 -5.79
C LEU A 41 -17.21 -12.40 -6.95
N ARG A 42 -17.85 -12.37 -8.11
CA ARG A 42 -17.37 -11.61 -9.28
C ARG A 42 -17.38 -10.10 -9.03
N GLN A 43 -18.39 -9.57 -8.36
CA GLN A 43 -18.43 -8.15 -7.96
C GLN A 43 -17.30 -7.81 -6.98
N HIS A 44 -17.04 -8.70 -6.02
CA HIS A 44 -15.95 -8.53 -5.05
C HIS A 44 -14.58 -8.56 -5.73
N GLN A 45 -14.36 -9.47 -6.69
CA GLN A 45 -13.13 -9.53 -7.49
C GLN A 45 -12.93 -8.26 -8.31
N ALA A 46 -13.95 -7.80 -9.04
CA ALA A 46 -13.86 -6.56 -9.82
C ALA A 46 -13.54 -5.34 -8.95
N THR A 47 -14.08 -5.31 -7.72
CA THR A 47 -13.79 -4.24 -6.75
C THR A 47 -12.36 -4.33 -6.20
N ALA A 48 -11.87 -5.53 -5.91
CA ALA A 48 -10.50 -5.75 -5.45
C ALA A 48 -9.47 -5.36 -6.52
N ASP A 49 -9.70 -5.77 -7.76
CA ASP A 49 -8.85 -5.43 -8.91
C ASP A 49 -8.82 -3.91 -9.14
N SER A 50 -9.97 -3.24 -9.02
CA SER A 50 -10.05 -1.78 -9.12
C SER A 50 -9.24 -1.09 -8.01
N ARG A 51 -9.31 -1.59 -6.77
CA ARG A 51 -8.53 -1.06 -5.64
C ARG A 51 -7.03 -1.27 -5.82
N ILE A 52 -6.61 -2.40 -6.37
CA ILE A 52 -5.19 -2.68 -6.66
C ILE A 52 -4.68 -1.71 -7.75
N LEU A 53 -5.48 -1.45 -8.79
CA LEU A 53 -5.13 -0.51 -9.85
C LEU A 53 -5.03 0.94 -9.33
N THR A 54 -5.96 1.37 -8.46
CA THR A 54 -5.89 2.71 -7.85
C THR A 54 -4.67 2.85 -6.93
N LEU A 55 -4.34 1.83 -6.14
CA LEU A 55 -3.14 1.85 -5.29
C LEU A 55 -1.83 1.89 -6.10
N GLN A 56 -1.84 1.43 -7.36
CA GLN A 56 -0.68 1.48 -8.26
C GLN A 56 -0.60 2.78 -9.08
N GLN A 57 -1.71 3.52 -9.24
CA GLN A 57 -1.76 4.74 -10.06
C GLN A 57 -1.57 6.05 -9.27
N ASP A 58 -1.82 6.09 -7.96
CA ASP A 58 -1.97 7.37 -7.23
C ASP A 58 -0.71 7.87 -6.49
N VAL A 59 0.45 7.25 -6.70
CA VAL A 59 1.73 7.79 -6.23
C VAL A 59 2.69 7.77 -7.40
N ALA A 60 3.18 8.94 -7.83
CA ALA A 60 4.28 8.98 -8.79
C ALA A 60 5.44 8.15 -8.21
N HIS A 61 5.73 7.00 -8.80
CA HIS A 61 6.81 6.13 -8.37
C HIS A 61 8.10 6.55 -9.08
N PRO A 62 9.24 6.55 -8.38
CA PRO A 62 10.50 6.78 -9.05
C PRO A 62 10.81 5.61 -10.00
N THR A 63 11.24 5.92 -11.23
CA THR A 63 11.70 4.95 -12.22
C THR A 63 13.13 4.50 -11.97
N ALA A 64 13.91 5.27 -11.20
CA ALA A 64 15.26 4.94 -10.76
C ALA A 64 15.55 5.59 -9.40
N VAL A 65 16.38 4.92 -8.59
CA VAL A 65 16.84 5.43 -7.29
C VAL A 65 18.35 5.19 -7.18
N ASP A 66 19.12 6.27 -7.01
CA ASP A 66 20.56 6.23 -6.77
C ASP A 66 20.84 6.63 -5.32
N ILE A 67 21.51 5.77 -4.55
CA ILE A 67 21.88 6.03 -3.15
C ILE A 67 23.40 6.18 -3.05
N ARG A 68 23.84 7.29 -2.45
CA ARG A 68 25.25 7.60 -2.23
C ARG A 68 25.61 7.38 -0.77
N TYR A 69 26.78 6.79 -0.56
CA TYR A 69 27.34 6.54 0.76
C TYR A 69 28.65 7.30 0.95
N THR A 70 28.83 7.86 2.14
CA THR A 70 30.09 8.45 2.61
C THR A 70 30.38 7.83 3.98
N ASP A 71 31.59 7.33 4.19
CA ASP A 71 32.02 6.69 5.44
C ASP A 71 31.05 5.61 5.95
N GLY A 72 30.50 4.82 5.02
CA GLY A 72 29.58 3.72 5.33
C GLY A 72 28.14 4.15 5.67
N ARG A 73 27.79 5.43 5.52
CA ARG A 73 26.44 5.95 5.78
C ARG A 73 25.84 6.61 4.55
N VAL A 74 24.52 6.64 4.48
CA VAL A 74 23.82 7.33 3.39
C VAL A 74 24.10 8.84 3.49
N SER A 75 24.74 9.40 2.46
CA SER A 75 25.03 10.84 2.35
C SER A 75 24.11 11.54 1.36
N GLY A 76 23.45 10.79 0.48
CA GLY A 76 22.40 11.33 -0.37
C GLY A 76 21.65 10.29 -1.17
N MET A 77 20.55 10.72 -1.75
CA MET A 77 19.68 9.91 -2.60
C MET A 77 19.17 10.77 -3.76
N THR A 78 19.10 10.20 -4.96
CA THR A 78 18.44 10.83 -6.10
C THR A 78 17.37 9.87 -6.62
N GLU A 79 16.12 10.32 -6.60
CA GLU A 79 14.98 9.58 -7.13
C GLU A 79 14.55 10.23 -8.45
N THR A 80 14.52 9.46 -9.53
CA THR A 80 14.09 9.92 -10.86
C THR A 80 12.62 9.59 -11.05
N PHE A 81 11.79 10.60 -11.34
CA PHE A 81 10.39 10.47 -11.70
C PHE A 81 10.22 10.83 -13.19
N ALA A 82 9.04 10.57 -13.75
CA ALA A 82 8.73 10.92 -15.13
C ALA A 82 8.83 12.44 -15.41
N ASP A 83 8.68 13.27 -14.37
CA ASP A 83 8.58 14.72 -14.47
C ASP A 83 9.68 15.49 -13.71
N GLY A 84 10.74 14.80 -13.29
CA GLY A 84 11.89 15.43 -12.66
C GLY A 84 12.62 14.52 -11.68
N GLN A 85 13.62 15.08 -10.99
CA GLN A 85 14.39 14.36 -10.00
C GLN A 85 14.21 14.98 -8.62
N ARG A 86 13.99 14.13 -7.61
CA ARG A 86 14.05 14.51 -6.19
C ARG A 86 15.44 14.17 -5.68
N THR A 87 16.15 15.15 -5.15
CA THR A 87 17.47 14.93 -4.52
C THR A 87 17.35 15.11 -3.02
N THR A 88 17.78 14.12 -2.26
CA THR A 88 17.90 14.18 -0.80
C THR A 88 19.37 14.18 -0.40
N GLN A 89 19.76 15.05 0.52
CA GLN A 89 21.09 15.06 1.14
C GLN A 89 20.96 14.93 2.65
N TYR A 90 21.86 14.14 3.24
CA TYR A 90 21.89 13.88 4.68
C TYR A 90 23.17 14.45 5.26
N GLN A 91 23.05 15.31 6.27
CA GLN A 91 24.17 15.90 6.98
C GLN A 91 24.22 15.34 8.40
N TYR A 92 25.41 14.94 8.81
CA TYR A 92 25.65 14.37 10.12
C TYR A 92 26.62 15.25 10.89
N ASP A 93 26.43 15.31 12.20
CA ASP A 93 27.41 15.88 13.11
C ASP A 93 28.69 15.02 13.11
N THR A 94 29.84 15.66 12.99
CA THR A 94 31.13 14.97 12.81
C THR A 94 31.67 14.33 14.09
N GLU A 95 31.21 14.77 15.26
CA GLU A 95 31.68 14.27 16.56
C GLU A 95 30.77 13.16 17.08
N THR A 96 29.47 13.43 17.11
CA THR A 96 28.43 12.55 17.66
C THR A 96 27.87 11.57 16.62
N ASN A 97 28.17 11.78 15.34
CA ASN A 97 27.72 10.94 14.24
C ASN A 97 26.19 10.91 14.01
N GLN A 98 25.46 11.86 14.60
CA GLN A 98 24.00 11.96 14.51
C GLN A 98 23.56 12.71 13.25
N LEU A 99 22.43 12.31 12.66
CA LEU A 99 21.83 13.02 11.53
C LEU A 99 21.25 14.35 12.03
N THR A 100 21.81 15.48 11.59
CA THR A 100 21.41 16.82 12.03
C THR A 100 20.55 17.54 11.01
N GLN A 101 20.68 17.22 9.72
CA GLN A 101 19.90 17.88 8.67
C GLN A 101 19.60 16.94 7.49
N VAL A 102 18.39 17.08 6.95
CA VAL A 102 17.97 16.47 5.68
C VAL A 102 17.50 17.58 4.76
N ASP A 103 18.13 17.69 3.59
CA ASP A 103 17.74 18.61 2.53
C ASP A 103 17.12 17.84 1.37
N VAL A 104 15.88 18.16 1.01
CA VAL A 104 15.17 17.60 -0.13
C VAL A 104 14.92 18.70 -1.15
N VAL A 105 15.33 18.50 -2.40
CA VAL A 105 15.03 19.41 -3.51
C VAL A 105 14.20 18.67 -4.55
N PHE A 106 13.03 19.21 -4.89
CA PHE A 106 12.16 18.69 -5.94
C PHE A 106 11.34 19.81 -6.57
N ARG A 107 11.31 19.86 -7.92
CA ARG A 107 10.48 20.80 -8.71
C ARG A 107 10.55 22.26 -8.25
N GLY A 108 11.77 22.79 -8.09
CA GLY A 108 11.96 24.18 -7.68
C GLY A 108 11.52 24.47 -6.23
N SER A 109 11.32 23.45 -5.40
CA SER A 109 11.15 23.59 -3.95
C SER A 109 12.28 22.88 -3.22
N ARG A 110 12.73 23.48 -2.12
CA ARG A 110 13.63 22.87 -1.16
C ARG A 110 12.94 22.76 0.18
N GLU A 111 12.96 21.58 0.75
CA GLU A 111 12.57 21.31 2.12
C GLU A 111 13.83 20.96 2.92
N THR A 112 14.08 21.72 3.99
CA THR A 112 15.16 21.46 4.93
C THR A 112 14.55 21.07 6.26
N THR A 113 14.91 19.88 6.75
CA THR A 113 14.52 19.36 8.05
C THR A 113 15.74 19.29 8.94
N THR A 114 15.71 20.02 10.06
CA THR A 114 16.77 20.03 11.08
C THR A 114 16.33 19.20 12.29
N LEU A 115 17.20 18.29 12.74
CA LEU A 115 16.98 17.39 13.87
C LEU A 115 17.81 17.89 15.06
N ASN A 116 17.14 18.15 16.19
CA ASN A 116 17.78 18.66 17.40
C ASN A 116 17.89 17.55 18.45
N TYR A 117 19.07 17.38 19.02
CA TYR A 117 19.34 16.38 20.05
C TYR A 117 19.74 17.05 21.36
N ASP A 118 19.32 16.46 22.48
CA ASP A 118 19.83 16.74 23.82
C ASP A 118 20.30 15.42 24.43
N ASN A 119 21.59 15.31 24.76
CA ASN A 119 22.21 14.08 25.28
C ASN A 119 21.81 12.82 24.49
N ASP A 120 22.07 12.83 23.18
CA ASP A 120 21.76 11.75 22.23
C ASP A 120 20.27 11.40 22.06
N THR A 121 19.37 12.17 22.68
CA THR A 121 17.93 12.02 22.54
C THR A 121 17.40 13.06 21.56
N LEU A 122 16.71 12.63 20.50
CA LEU A 122 16.02 13.55 19.58
C LEU A 122 14.93 14.31 20.36
N THR A 123 15.11 15.61 20.53
CA THR A 123 14.18 16.48 21.28
C THR A 123 13.27 17.31 20.39
N GLY A 124 13.64 17.49 19.13
CA GLY A 124 12.80 18.26 18.21
C GLY A 124 13.20 18.11 16.75
N LEU A 125 12.26 18.47 15.89
CA LEU A 125 12.44 18.52 14.45
C LEU A 125 11.80 19.80 13.93
N THR A 126 12.54 20.55 13.11
CA THR A 126 12.07 21.78 12.48
C THR A 126 12.18 21.62 10.98
N THR A 127 11.06 21.79 10.27
CA THR A 127 11.02 21.75 8.80
C THR A 127 10.75 23.13 8.23
N LYS A 128 11.54 23.53 7.24
CA LYS A 128 11.36 24.75 6.47
C LYS A 128 11.26 24.41 4.99
N THR A 129 10.25 24.94 4.33
CA THR A 129 10.10 24.83 2.87
C THR A 129 10.31 26.18 2.22
N GLU A 130 11.09 26.21 1.14
CA GLU A 130 11.35 27.41 0.35
C GLU A 130 11.29 27.11 -1.15
N SER A 131 10.94 28.12 -1.94
CA SER A 131 11.04 28.05 -3.40
C SER A 131 12.49 28.31 -3.81
N VAL A 132 13.03 27.44 -4.66
CA VAL A 132 14.34 27.59 -5.28
C VAL A 132 14.12 28.21 -6.65
N SER A 133 14.44 29.49 -6.80
CA SER A 133 14.45 30.15 -8.11
C SER A 133 15.73 29.77 -8.84
N ASP A 134 15.60 29.23 -10.05
CA ASP A 134 16.71 29.13 -11.00
C ASP A 134 17.22 30.56 -11.29
N ARG A 135 18.48 30.82 -10.97
CA ARG A 135 19.18 32.06 -11.34
C ARG A 135 19.78 31.94 -12.72
#